data_AF-A0A7I7NI05-F1
#
_entry.id   AF-A0A7I7NI05-F1
#
_cell.length_a   1.000
_cell.length_b   1.000
_cell.length_c   1.000
_cell.angle_alpha   90.00
_cell.angle_beta   90.00
_cell.angle_gamma   90.00
#
_symmetry.space_group_name_H-M   'P 1'
#
loop_
_entity.id
_entity.type
_entity.pdbx_description
1 polymer ?
#
loop_
_entity_poly.entity_id
_entity_poly.type
_entity_poly.pdbx_seq_one_letter_code
_entity_poly.pdbx_strand_id
1 'polypeptide(L)'
;MVAITIREVPDHVRNELAARAARAGQSLQEYLRGLLIATAQKPTAQAVVARARARVNATGVRRDGAAILAAKDPDRRSPPGLSATHPRWWFIRRQELSGVISANQAAQAHVDLLELPVDLWPYDALSTRVWELGATLSSYDAAYVALAEILAAPSVTLDRRIRRAAGITCSVSVPGGDD
;
A
#
# COMPACT_ATOMS: atom_id res chain seq x y z
N MET A 1 5.86 3.74 -35.02
CA MET A 1 6.49 4.05 -33.72
C MET A 1 5.98 5.41 -33.28
N VAL A 2 5.37 5.53 -32.10
CA VAL A 2 4.86 6.81 -31.59
C VAL A 2 5.94 7.43 -30.70
N ALA A 3 6.37 8.65 -31.01
CA ALA A 3 7.26 9.42 -30.15
C ALA A 3 6.42 10.24 -29.16
N ILE A 4 6.70 10.11 -27.87
CA ILE A 4 6.06 10.90 -26.80
C ILE A 4 7.08 11.94 -26.32
N THR A 5 6.70 13.22 -26.33
CA THR A 5 7.52 14.31 -25.80
C THR A 5 6.87 14.85 -24.53
N ILE A 6 7.54 14.66 -23.38
CA ILE A 6 7.10 15.22 -22.10
C ILE A 6 7.80 16.57 -21.91
N ARG A 7 7.01 17.64 -21.79
CA ARG A 7 7.52 19.01 -21.62
C ARG A 7 7.55 19.39 -20.15
N GLU A 8 8.36 20.39 -19.81
CA GLU A 8 8.40 21.02 -18.47
C GLU A 8 8.77 20.05 -17.33
N VAL A 9 9.56 19.01 -17.62
CA VAL A 9 10.12 18.15 -16.57
C VAL A 9 11.19 18.93 -15.81
N PRO A 10 11.08 19.13 -14.49
CA PRO A 10 12.11 19.84 -13.72
C PRO A 10 13.47 19.13 -13.82
N ASP A 11 14.55 19.90 -13.94
CA ASP A 11 15.89 19.35 -14.15
C ASP A 11 16.31 18.34 -13.09
N HIS A 12 15.98 18.60 -11.82
CA HIS A 12 16.30 17.68 -10.73
C HIS A 12 15.62 16.31 -10.89
N VAL A 13 14.38 16.27 -11.40
CA VAL A 13 13.65 15.02 -11.67
C VAL A 13 14.30 14.28 -12.83
N ARG A 14 14.58 14.99 -13.94
CA ARG A 14 15.25 14.39 -15.10
C ARG A 14 16.61 13.80 -14.72
N ASN A 15 17.38 14.53 -13.91
CA ASN A 15 18.71 14.12 -13.47
C ASN A 15 18.64 12.88 -12.56
N GLU A 16 17.68 12.84 -11.63
CA GLU A 16 17.47 11.65 -10.78
C GLU A 16 17.04 10.43 -11.61
N LEU A 17 16.13 10.59 -12.58
CA LEU A 17 15.73 9.50 -13.46
C LEU A 17 16.89 8.99 -14.34
N ALA A 18 17.75 9.89 -14.82
CA ALA A 18 18.96 9.52 -15.53
C ALA A 18 19.95 8.76 -14.64
N ALA A 19 20.11 9.19 -13.37
CA ALA A 19 20.94 8.49 -12.41
C ALA A 19 20.41 7.09 -12.07
N ARG A 20 19.09 6.92 -11.94
CA ARG A 20 18.45 5.61 -11.77
C ARG A 20 18.64 4.71 -12.98
N ALA A 21 18.47 5.24 -14.19
CA ALA A 21 18.68 4.51 -15.43
C ALA A 21 20.14 4.01 -15.54
N ALA A 22 21.11 4.88 -15.26
CA ALA A 22 22.53 4.52 -15.25
C ALA A 22 22.84 3.41 -14.23
N ARG A 23 22.29 3.49 -13.01
CA ARG A 23 22.43 2.42 -11.99
C ARG A 23 21.81 1.08 -12.44
N ALA A 24 20.76 1.12 -13.25
CA ALA A 24 20.14 -0.06 -13.83
C ALA A 24 20.84 -0.57 -15.10
N GLY A 25 21.91 0.09 -15.56
CA GLY A 25 22.60 -0.24 -16.81
C GLY A 25 21.78 0.06 -18.07
N GLN A 26 20.81 0.96 -17.98
CA GLN A 26 19.85 1.27 -19.04
C GLN A 26 20.04 2.70 -19.55
N SER A 27 19.67 2.95 -20.81
CA SER A 27 19.51 4.33 -21.29
C SER A 27 18.30 5.00 -20.61
N LEU A 28 18.31 6.33 -20.48
CA LEU A 28 17.18 7.07 -19.92
C LEU A 28 15.87 6.77 -20.68
N GLN A 29 15.93 6.67 -22.02
CA GLN A 29 14.75 6.34 -22.82
C GLN A 29 14.24 4.92 -22.56
N GLU A 30 15.12 3.94 -22.43
CA GLU A 30 14.75 2.56 -22.13
C GLU A 30 14.13 2.42 -20.74
N TYR A 31 14.73 3.09 -19.74
CA TYR A 31 14.22 3.16 -18.38
C TYR A 31 12.83 3.79 -18.33
N LEU A 32 12.65 4.96 -18.97
CA LEU A 32 11.35 5.65 -19.03
C LEU A 32 10.29 4.83 -19.78
N ARG A 33 10.66 4.15 -20.87
CA ARG A 33 9.76 3.24 -21.58
C ARG A 33 9.31 2.10 -20.67
N GLY A 34 10.23 1.50 -19.92
CA GLY A 34 9.93 0.47 -18.94
C GLY A 34 8.94 0.96 -17.88
N LEU A 35 9.17 2.17 -17.34
CA LEU A 35 8.24 2.80 -16.39
C LEU A 35 6.85 3.01 -17.01
N LEU A 36 6.77 3.59 -18.21
CA LEU A 36 5.49 3.83 -18.89
C LEU A 36 4.71 2.53 -19.17
N ILE A 37 5.40 1.47 -19.62
CA ILE A 37 4.80 0.16 -19.83
C ILE A 37 4.28 -0.42 -18.51
N ALA A 38 5.09 -0.39 -17.46
CA ALA A 38 4.70 -0.91 -16.15
C ALA A 38 3.51 -0.13 -15.56
N THR A 39 3.48 1.19 -15.71
CA THR A 39 2.36 2.04 -15.28
C THR A 39 1.11 1.76 -16.10
N ALA A 40 1.22 1.57 -17.42
CA ALA A 40 0.08 1.30 -18.29
C ALA A 40 -0.49 -0.13 -18.11
N GLN A 41 0.35 -1.09 -17.69
CA GLN A 41 -0.07 -2.47 -17.41
C GLN A 41 -0.85 -2.60 -16.12
N LYS A 42 -0.66 -1.68 -15.17
CA LYS A 42 -1.38 -1.70 -13.89
C LYS A 42 -2.63 -0.84 -13.99
N PRO A 43 -3.82 -1.37 -13.66
CA PRO A 43 -5.01 -0.53 -13.53
C PRO A 43 -4.78 0.54 -12.47
N THR A 44 -5.42 1.69 -12.64
CA THR A 44 -5.35 2.75 -11.62
C THR A 44 -5.94 2.23 -10.31
N ALA A 45 -5.48 2.75 -9.17
CA ALA A 45 -6.03 2.38 -7.86
C ALA A 45 -7.56 2.59 -7.82
N GLN A 46 -8.05 3.67 -8.44
CA GLN A 46 -9.48 3.94 -8.57
C GLN A 46 -10.21 2.86 -9.37
N ALA A 47 -9.65 2.38 -10.48
CA ALA A 47 -10.27 1.33 -11.29
C ALA A 47 -10.34 -0.01 -10.52
N VAL A 48 -9.27 -0.39 -9.81
CA VAL A 48 -9.25 -1.59 -8.97
C VAL A 48 -10.30 -1.49 -7.86
N VAL A 49 -10.33 -0.36 -7.16
CA VAL A 49 -11.30 -0.11 -6.07
C VAL A 49 -12.73 -0.10 -6.58
N ALA A 50 -13.00 0.52 -7.73
CA ALA A 50 -14.32 0.55 -8.35
C ALA A 50 -14.80 -0.87 -8.70
N ARG A 51 -13.92 -1.69 -9.29
CA ARG A 51 -14.21 -3.10 -9.61
C ARG A 51 -14.52 -3.92 -8.36
N ALA A 52 -13.71 -3.75 -7.30
CA ALA A 52 -13.96 -4.38 -6.00
C ALA A 52 -15.31 -3.96 -5.40
N ARG A 53 -15.61 -2.65 -5.39
CA ARG A 53 -16.89 -2.11 -4.90
C ARG A 53 -18.09 -2.66 -5.67
N ALA A 54 -18.00 -2.73 -7.00
CA ALA A 54 -19.07 -3.27 -7.84
C ALA A 54 -19.38 -4.73 -7.49
N ARG A 55 -18.35 -5.58 -7.33
CA ARG A 55 -18.54 -6.97 -6.86
C ARG A 55 -19.18 -7.03 -5.49
N VAL A 56 -18.66 -6.25 -4.54
CA VAL A 56 -19.15 -6.29 -3.16
C VAL A 56 -20.60 -5.77 -3.07
N ASN A 57 -21.01 -4.84 -3.95
CA ASN A 57 -22.42 -4.43 -4.10
C ASN A 57 -23.30 -5.55 -4.67
N ALA A 58 -22.79 -6.31 -5.65
CA ALA A 58 -23.53 -7.43 -6.24
C ALA A 58 -23.65 -8.63 -5.28
N THR A 59 -22.63 -8.89 -4.46
CA THR A 59 -22.61 -10.04 -3.54
C THR A 59 -23.20 -9.74 -2.16
N GLY A 60 -23.28 -8.47 -1.78
CA GLY A 60 -23.77 -8.02 -0.46
C GLY A 60 -22.80 -8.29 0.71
N VAL A 61 -21.68 -8.98 0.49
CA VAL A 61 -20.77 -9.39 1.57
C VAL A 61 -19.89 -8.21 2.01
N ARG A 62 -20.32 -7.49 3.04
CA ARG A 62 -19.58 -6.39 3.67
C ARG A 62 -18.94 -6.84 4.98
N ARG A 63 -17.77 -6.28 5.30
CA ARG A 63 -17.17 -6.35 6.64
C ARG A 63 -16.94 -4.95 7.15
N ASP A 64 -17.34 -4.70 8.39
CA ASP A 64 -17.00 -3.46 9.07
C ASP A 64 -15.50 -3.43 9.44
N GLY A 65 -14.99 -2.22 9.71
CA GLY A 65 -13.59 -2.03 10.06
C GLY A 65 -13.17 -2.72 11.35
N ALA A 66 -14.07 -2.85 12.33
CA ALA A 66 -13.78 -3.50 13.61
C ALA A 66 -13.58 -5.01 13.46
N ALA A 67 -14.38 -5.67 12.63
CA ALA A 67 -14.24 -7.08 12.28
C ALA A 67 -12.94 -7.35 11.50
N ILE A 68 -12.54 -6.42 10.61
CA ILE A 68 -11.25 -6.50 9.91
C ILE A 68 -10.09 -6.40 10.90
N LEU A 69 -10.15 -5.47 11.84
CA LEU A 69 -9.11 -5.31 12.87
C LEU A 69 -9.09 -6.46 13.87
N ALA A 70 -10.24 -6.99 14.28
CA ALA A 70 -10.31 -8.14 15.17
C ALA A 70 -9.73 -9.42 14.54
N ALA A 71 -9.77 -9.52 13.21
CA ALA A 71 -9.13 -10.60 12.48
C ALA A 71 -7.61 -10.43 12.33
N LYS A 72 -7.09 -9.20 12.53
CA LYS A 72 -5.66 -8.92 12.66
C LYS A 72 -5.20 -9.46 14.01
N ASP A 73 -4.63 -10.66 14.00
CA ASP A 73 -4.07 -11.29 15.18
C ASP A 73 -2.81 -10.53 15.62
N PRO A 74 -2.80 -9.88 16.80
CA PRO A 74 -1.65 -9.08 17.25
C PRO A 74 -0.44 -9.94 17.66
N ASP A 75 -0.61 -11.26 17.86
CA ASP A 75 0.38 -12.08 18.56
C ASP A 75 1.06 -13.15 17.69
N ARG A 76 0.73 -13.20 16.39
CA ARG A 76 1.40 -14.15 15.49
C ARG A 76 2.69 -13.57 14.92
N ARG A 77 3.81 -13.97 15.53
CA ARG A 77 5.15 -13.94 14.89
C ARG A 77 4.99 -14.50 13.47
N SER A 78 5.33 -13.69 12.47
CA SER A 78 5.52 -14.21 11.12
C SER A 78 6.45 -15.43 11.21
N PRO A 79 6.18 -16.53 10.49
CA PRO A 79 7.15 -17.61 10.40
C PRO A 79 8.52 -17.01 10.02
N PRO A 80 9.61 -17.37 10.72
CA PRO A 80 10.93 -16.84 10.40
C PRO A 80 11.22 -17.15 8.93
N GLY A 81 11.41 -16.11 8.11
CA GLY A 81 11.70 -16.22 6.67
C GLY A 81 10.70 -15.56 5.72
N LEU A 82 9.50 -15.15 6.18
CA LEU A 82 8.50 -14.48 5.34
C LEU A 82 8.40 -12.99 5.71
N SER A 83 9.29 -12.17 5.14
CA SER A 83 9.27 -10.72 5.32
C SER A 83 8.02 -10.07 4.68
N ALA A 84 7.35 -9.22 5.47
CA ALA A 84 6.49 -8.06 5.19
C ALA A 84 5.36 -8.09 4.12
N THR A 85 5.33 -8.98 3.13
CA THR A 85 4.33 -8.96 2.04
C THR A 85 3.05 -9.74 2.36
N HIS A 86 3.04 -10.48 3.47
CA HIS A 86 2.07 -11.55 3.74
C HIS A 86 0.73 -11.19 4.42
N PRO A 87 0.48 -10.02 5.04
CA PRO A 87 -0.70 -9.88 5.91
C PRO A 87 -2.04 -9.75 5.16
N ARG A 88 -2.05 -9.22 3.93
CA ARG A 88 -3.31 -8.91 3.21
C ARG A 88 -3.98 -10.15 2.59
N TRP A 89 -3.22 -11.07 1.99
CA TRP A 89 -3.78 -12.29 1.41
C TRP A 89 -4.23 -13.28 2.48
N TRP A 90 -3.55 -13.31 3.64
CA TRP A 90 -3.92 -14.13 4.79
C TRP A 90 -5.32 -13.78 5.31
N PHE A 91 -5.66 -12.49 5.36
CA PHE A 91 -7.01 -12.05 5.73
C PHE A 91 -8.06 -12.61 4.76
N ILE A 92 -7.83 -12.51 3.44
CA ILE A 92 -8.74 -13.06 2.43
C ILE A 92 -8.90 -14.58 2.63
N ARG A 93 -7.80 -15.31 2.81
CA ARG A 93 -7.82 -16.76 3.03
C ARG A 93 -8.55 -17.16 4.31
N ARG A 94 -8.38 -16.40 5.40
CA ARG A 94 -9.10 -16.62 6.66
C ARG A 94 -10.61 -16.46 6.48
N GLN A 95 -11.04 -15.46 5.72
CA GLN A 95 -12.45 -15.20 5.46
C GLN A 95 -13.10 -16.32 4.65
N GLU A 96 -12.36 -16.88 3.67
CA GLU A 96 -12.77 -18.05 2.90
C GLU A 96 -12.92 -19.29 3.80
N LEU A 97 -11.92 -19.57 4.64
CA LEU A 97 -11.96 -20.69 5.59
C LEU A 97 -13.09 -20.58 6.62
N SER A 98 -13.47 -19.35 6.99
CA SER A 98 -14.63 -19.09 7.86
C SER A 98 -15.99 -19.15 7.15
N GLY A 99 -16.02 -19.41 5.84
CA GLY A 99 -17.24 -19.48 5.03
C GLY A 99 -17.91 -18.14 4.73
N VAL A 100 -17.27 -17.03 5.10
CA VAL A 100 -17.88 -15.69 4.94
C VAL A 100 -17.74 -15.18 3.51
N ILE A 101 -16.70 -15.60 2.80
CA ILE A 101 -16.58 -15.40 1.36
C ILE A 101 -16.41 -16.75 0.67
N SER A 102 -16.90 -16.87 -0.55
CA SER A 102 -16.67 -18.05 -1.38
C SER A 102 -15.24 -18.08 -1.92
N ALA A 103 -14.76 -19.27 -2.34
CA ALA A 103 -13.46 -19.42 -2.97
C ALA A 103 -13.28 -18.51 -4.20
N ASN A 104 -14.33 -18.33 -5.00
CA ASN A 104 -14.30 -17.44 -6.16
C ASN A 104 -14.16 -15.96 -5.74
N GLN A 105 -14.88 -15.54 -4.69
CA GLN A 105 -14.75 -14.18 -4.14
C GLN A 105 -13.34 -13.95 -3.55
N ALA A 106 -12.78 -14.95 -2.88
CA ALA A 106 -11.42 -14.90 -2.36
C ALA A 106 -10.38 -14.76 -3.49
N ALA A 107 -10.50 -15.57 -4.55
CA ALA A 107 -9.62 -15.50 -5.71
C ALA A 107 -9.70 -14.13 -6.41
N GLN A 108 -10.91 -13.61 -6.62
CA GLN A 108 -11.11 -12.29 -7.23
C GLN A 108 -10.53 -11.16 -6.38
N ALA A 109 -10.75 -11.19 -5.05
CA ALA A 109 -10.18 -10.22 -4.14
C ALA A 109 -8.64 -10.28 -4.10
N HIS A 110 -8.07 -11.48 -4.23
CA HIS A 110 -6.62 -11.66 -4.32
C HIS A 110 -6.05 -11.05 -5.60
N VAL A 111 -6.72 -11.24 -6.75
CA VAL A 111 -6.33 -10.60 -8.02
C VAL A 111 -6.38 -9.08 -7.91
N ASP A 112 -7.45 -8.51 -7.36
CA ASP A 112 -7.53 -7.05 -7.17
C ASP A 112 -6.39 -6.53 -6.29
N LEU A 113 -6.07 -7.24 -5.22
CA LEU A 113 -4.99 -6.86 -4.30
C LEU A 113 -3.63 -6.79 -5.01
N LEU A 114 -3.35 -7.72 -5.91
CA LEU A 114 -2.11 -7.74 -6.69
C LEU A 114 -2.07 -6.65 -7.77
N GLU A 115 -3.23 -6.24 -8.27
CA GLU A 115 -3.36 -5.18 -9.27
C GLU A 115 -3.32 -3.77 -8.67
N LEU A 116 -3.42 -3.62 -7.35
CA LEU A 116 -3.28 -2.31 -6.70
C LEU A 116 -1.89 -1.73 -6.99
N PRO A 117 -1.79 -0.51 -7.55
CA PRO A 117 -0.52 0.15 -7.79
C PRO A 117 0.03 0.70 -6.47
N VAL A 118 0.67 -0.17 -5.68
CA VAL A 118 1.35 0.18 -4.43
C VAL A 118 2.84 0.29 -4.68
N ASP A 119 3.41 1.44 -4.33
CA ASP A 119 4.86 1.63 -4.31
C ASP A 119 5.43 1.12 -2.99
N LEU A 120 6.46 0.28 -3.08
CA LEU A 120 7.18 -0.23 -1.91
C LEU A 120 8.32 0.72 -1.57
N TRP A 121 8.30 1.24 -0.36
CA TRP A 121 9.33 2.12 0.14
C TRP A 121 10.40 1.34 0.92
N PRO A 122 11.69 1.64 0.70
CA PRO A 122 12.78 0.98 1.39
C PRO A 122 12.78 1.36 2.88
N TYR A 123 13.01 0.39 3.77
CA TYR A 123 12.94 0.61 5.22
C TYR A 123 14.04 1.56 5.71
N ASP A 124 15.25 1.50 5.15
CA ASP A 124 16.38 2.34 5.54
C ASP A 124 16.04 3.84 5.45
N ALA A 125 15.29 4.26 4.43
CA ALA A 125 14.81 5.63 4.28
C ALA A 125 13.85 6.09 5.41
N LEU A 126 13.21 5.15 6.11
CA LEU A 126 12.24 5.41 7.19
C LEU A 126 12.83 5.11 8.59
N SER A 127 13.97 4.41 8.63
CA SER A 127 14.47 3.70 9.82
C SER A 127 14.64 4.58 11.06
N THR A 128 15.23 5.77 10.91
CA THR A 128 15.41 6.74 12.00
C THR A 128 14.08 7.12 12.63
N ARG A 129 13.10 7.48 11.78
CA ARG A 129 11.81 7.93 12.28
C ARG A 129 10.98 6.79 12.86
N VAL A 130 11.08 5.60 12.28
CA VAL A 130 10.48 4.38 12.83
C VAL A 130 11.02 4.06 14.22
N TRP A 131 12.33 4.22 14.41
CA TRP A 131 12.98 4.00 15.71
C TRP A 131 12.45 4.94 16.79
N GLU A 132 12.33 6.24 16.48
CA GLU A 132 11.77 7.24 17.39
C GLU A 132 10.33 6.92 17.81
N LEU A 133 9.50 6.47 16.86
CA LEU A 133 8.11 6.10 17.11
C LEU A 133 7.94 4.74 17.82
N GLY A 134 9.01 3.94 17.90
CA GLY A 134 8.99 2.58 18.45
C GLY A 134 8.59 2.49 19.93
N ALA A 135 8.68 3.60 20.68
CA ALA A 135 8.19 3.67 22.06
C ALA A 135 6.65 3.64 22.16
N THR A 136 5.94 3.99 21.08
CA THR A 136 4.48 4.16 21.08
C THR A 136 3.78 3.26 20.06
N LEU A 137 4.45 2.94 18.95
CA LEU A 137 3.90 2.19 17.83
C LEU A 137 4.70 0.92 17.57
N SER A 138 4.03 -0.11 17.06
CA SER A 138 4.73 -1.28 16.51
C SER A 138 5.61 -0.85 15.33
N SER A 139 6.69 -1.58 15.04
CA SER A 139 7.56 -1.28 13.89
C SER A 139 6.79 -1.17 12.56
N TYR A 140 5.72 -1.97 12.41
CA TYR A 140 4.85 -1.94 11.24
C TYR A 140 4.02 -0.66 11.17
N ASP A 141 3.31 -0.31 12.25
CA ASP A 141 2.48 0.90 12.26
C ASP A 141 3.35 2.18 12.21
N ALA A 142 4.50 2.16 12.88
CA ALA A 142 5.50 3.23 12.85
C ALA A 142 6.04 3.46 11.43
N ALA A 143 6.25 2.42 10.62
CA ALA A 143 6.71 2.56 9.23
C ALA A 143 5.69 3.30 8.36
N TYR A 144 4.39 3.00 8.50
CA TYR A 144 3.35 3.73 7.76
C TYR A 144 3.21 5.18 8.21
N VAL A 145 3.33 5.44 9.52
CA VAL A 145 3.30 6.81 10.06
C VAL A 145 4.53 7.60 9.60
N ALA A 146 5.74 7.04 9.74
CA ALA A 146 6.97 7.68 9.30
C ALA A 146 6.93 8.01 7.80
N LEU A 147 6.43 7.10 6.97
CA LEU A 147 6.26 7.34 5.54
C LEU A 147 5.28 8.49 5.27
N ALA A 148 4.15 8.52 5.97
CA ALA A 148 3.16 9.59 5.83
C ALA A 148 3.74 10.97 6.22
N GLU A 149 4.52 11.02 7.31
CA GLU A 149 5.20 12.25 7.75
C GLU A 149 6.24 12.74 6.74
N ILE A 150 7.09 11.85 6.23
CA ILE A 150 8.13 12.21 5.24
C ILE A 150 7.49 12.72 3.94
N LEU A 151 6.37 12.14 3.54
CA LEU A 151 5.63 12.56 2.35
C LEU A 151 4.71 13.77 2.60
N ALA A 152 4.66 14.30 3.83
CA ALA A 152 3.71 15.34 4.25
C ALA A 152 2.25 15.00 3.84
N ALA A 153 1.88 13.73 3.99
CA ALA A 153 0.60 13.18 3.56
C ALA A 153 -0.22 12.64 4.76
N PRO A 154 -1.56 12.61 4.66
CA PRO A 154 -2.38 11.96 5.67
C PRO A 154 -2.17 10.44 5.66
N SER A 155 -2.07 9.85 6.85
CA SER A 155 -2.12 8.40 7.01
C SER A 155 -3.57 7.94 7.09
N VAL A 156 -3.97 7.00 6.22
CA VAL A 156 -5.32 6.42 6.24
C VAL A 156 -5.25 5.00 6.82
N THR A 157 -5.97 4.75 7.91
CA THR A 157 -5.96 3.45 8.59
C THR A 157 -7.32 3.13 9.19
N LEU A 158 -7.66 1.84 9.28
CA LEU A 158 -8.81 1.41 10.08
C LEU A 158 -8.51 1.47 11.59
N ASP A 159 -7.23 1.38 11.96
CA ASP A 159 -6.79 1.27 13.35
C ASP A 159 -6.83 2.62 14.07
N ARG A 160 -7.97 2.90 14.72
CA ARG A 160 -8.27 4.16 15.42
C ARG A 160 -7.27 4.51 16.52
N ARG A 161 -6.52 3.54 17.06
CA ARG A 161 -5.55 3.80 18.13
C ARG A 161 -4.34 4.59 17.62
N ILE A 162 -3.97 4.43 16.34
CA ILE A 162 -2.84 5.14 15.74
C ILE A 162 -3.06 6.65 15.77
N ARG A 163 -4.29 7.12 15.59
CA ARG A 163 -4.64 8.55 15.68
C ARG A 163 -4.28 9.19 17.03
N ARG A 164 -4.20 8.39 18.10
CA ARG A 164 -3.88 8.86 19.46
C ARG A 164 -2.44 8.59 19.87
N ALA A 165 -1.62 8.07 18.96
CA ALA A 165 -0.23 7.77 19.26
C ALA A 165 0.54 9.06 19.55
N ALA A 166 1.21 9.11 20.69
CA ALA A 166 2.11 10.19 21.04
C ALA A 166 3.27 10.30 20.03
N GLY A 167 3.67 11.53 19.74
CA GLY A 167 4.83 11.81 18.91
C GLY A 167 4.59 11.79 17.40
N ILE A 168 3.38 11.46 16.92
CA ILE A 168 3.05 11.57 15.49
C ILE A 168 2.74 13.03 15.11
N THR A 169 3.12 13.40 13.90
CA THR A 169 2.94 14.74 13.33
C THR A 169 2.04 14.75 12.08
N CYS A 170 1.84 13.59 11.44
CA CYS A 170 0.90 13.46 10.33
C CYS A 170 -0.56 13.37 10.82
N SER A 171 -1.49 13.90 10.02
CA SER A 171 -2.92 13.68 10.25
C SER A 171 -3.30 12.22 9.98
N VAL A 172 -4.15 11.64 10.82
CA VAL A 172 -4.63 10.25 10.66
C VAL A 172 -6.13 10.26 10.36
N SER A 173 -6.52 9.73 9.19
CA SER A 173 -7.91 9.56 8.78
C SER A 173 -8.36 8.11 8.93
N VAL A 174 -9.59 7.90 9.43
CA VAL A 174 -10.19 6.58 9.61
C VAL A 174 -11.47 6.50 8.78
N PRO A 175 -11.56 5.58 7.79
CA PRO A 175 -12.78 5.39 7.00
C PRO A 175 -13.98 4.99 7.88
N GLY A 176 -15.09 5.71 7.77
CA GLY A 176 -16.33 5.41 8.51
C GLY A 176 -16.29 5.77 10.00
N GLY A 177 -15.42 6.71 10.41
CA GLY A 177 -15.54 7.43 11.67
C GLY A 177 -15.94 8.88 11.40
N ASP A 178 -16.99 9.34 12.08
CA ASP A 178 -17.58 10.67 11.95
C ASP A 178 -16.58 11.80 12.23
N ASP A 179 -16.82 12.94 11.56
CA ASP A 179 -16.70 14.26 12.21
C ASP A 179 -17.70 14.34 13.36
#